data_AF-W2TBX9-F1
#
_entry.id   AF-W2TBX9-F1
#
_cell.length_a   1.000
_cell.length_b   1.000
_cell.length_c   1.000
_cell.angle_alpha   90.00
_cell.angle_beta   90.00
_cell.angle_gamma   90.00
#
_symmetry.space_group_name_H-M   'P 1'
#
loop_
_entity.id
_entity.type
_entity.pdbx_description
1 polymer ?
#
loop_
_entity_poly.entity_id
_entity_poly.type
_entity_poly.pdbx_seq_one_letter_code
_entity_poly.pdbx_strand_id
1 'polypeptide(L)'
;MHLNYCIVIPEKTGKGRVAFCGDVQFADGEWVGVILDEPRGKNNGTVQGVQYFTCEPNYGLFIRPTQLKSESARTRTSGLKTPAARKDVTPATKGARSSPSGSPKVSPSVSLERLSKVPAPKKVLSSSRLADHADQPKIAREGSNLSQAGSEKNERQEKEKQPEKPPEKSPEKPESVMDKVKKLQESAAPMSPMSPIHTSIPSGMDEGTEQEYLKLQVKDLSEKLETLRLKRKEDHGKLVDYERSKIQLQALMELKSKMADQLLDLQRQLQEARKEAIESREWKEANQDELSSAAEQLEMATIDKEMAEERAEALQIELDCLKLKNEELEADLEILKEEMAAGGSGGISEGNSVQLKQLELQNERLKEALIKLRDINAAAQAEKTAAVREAEVLRTENVELVRAAEIARKTAQDADMRIHDYQEQARRIVELQAWEEIEAAMGAEEMVMNLANKNMEMENQI
;
A
#
# COMPACT_ATOMS: atom_id res chain seq x y z
N MET A 1 -12.97 7.43 22.94
CA MET A 1 -13.15 8.38 21.79
C MET A 1 -12.39 7.83 20.58
N HIS A 2 -12.53 8.41 19.38
CA HIS A 2 -11.62 8.04 18.27
C HIS A 2 -10.25 8.69 18.47
N LEU A 3 -9.17 7.93 18.23
CA LEU A 3 -7.81 8.45 18.14
C LEU A 3 -7.71 9.47 16.97
N ASN A 4 -6.72 10.36 17.01
CA ASN A 4 -6.47 11.41 16.01
C ASN A 4 -7.47 12.59 15.94
N TYR A 5 -8.38 12.75 16.91
CA TYR A 5 -9.19 13.99 16.99
C TYR A 5 -8.35 15.17 17.47
N CYS A 6 -8.50 16.32 16.80
CA CYS A 6 -7.99 17.61 17.26
C CYS A 6 -8.90 18.15 18.38
N ILE A 7 -8.27 18.64 19.45
CA ILE A 7 -8.92 18.98 20.71
C ILE A 7 -8.34 20.28 21.29
N VAL A 8 -9.21 21.08 21.90
CA VAL A 8 -8.82 22.30 22.62
C VAL A 8 -8.81 21.98 24.11
N ILE A 9 -7.66 22.16 24.76
CA ILE A 9 -7.55 21.99 26.20
C ILE A 9 -7.79 23.36 26.87
N PRO A 10 -8.86 23.52 27.68
CA PRO A 10 -9.07 24.72 28.46
C PRO A 10 -7.97 24.83 29.54
N GLU A 11 -7.62 26.07 29.89
CA GLU A 11 -6.44 26.43 30.68
C GLU A 11 -5.09 26.22 29.97
N LYS A 12 -4.56 27.30 29.38
CA LYS A 12 -3.12 27.58 29.13
C LYS A 12 -2.24 26.52 28.43
N THR A 13 -2.75 25.40 27.94
CA THR A 13 -1.92 24.30 27.40
C THR A 13 -1.99 24.15 25.88
N GLY A 14 -3.02 24.72 25.22
CA GLY A 14 -3.06 24.88 23.76
C GLY A 14 -4.00 23.91 23.02
N LYS A 15 -3.69 23.69 21.75
CA LYS A 15 -4.32 22.67 20.90
C LYS A 15 -3.43 21.41 20.82
N GLY A 16 -4.03 20.30 20.42
CA GLY A 16 -3.33 19.04 20.23
C GLY A 16 -4.22 17.93 19.69
N ARG A 17 -3.66 16.73 19.61
CA ARG A 17 -4.26 15.52 19.04
C ARG A 17 -4.29 14.38 20.06
N VAL A 18 -5.42 13.67 20.16
CA VAL A 18 -5.56 12.47 21.00
C VAL A 18 -4.69 11.33 20.45
N ALA A 19 -3.74 10.86 21.26
CA ALA A 19 -2.81 9.77 20.93
C ALA A 19 -3.01 8.51 21.80
N PHE A 20 -3.56 8.63 23.00
CA PHE A 20 -3.90 7.51 23.89
C PHE A 20 -5.24 7.77 24.61
N CYS A 21 -6.00 6.71 24.92
CA CYS A 21 -7.26 6.77 25.66
C CYS A 21 -7.44 5.45 26.42
N GLY A 22 -7.48 5.47 27.75
CA GLY A 22 -7.57 4.27 28.58
C GLY A 22 -7.04 4.46 30.00
N ASP A 23 -6.96 3.37 30.77
CA ASP A 23 -6.37 3.38 32.11
C ASP A 23 -4.83 3.49 32.07
N VAL A 24 -4.24 3.98 33.16
CA VAL A 24 -2.78 4.21 33.28
C VAL A 24 -2.26 3.75 34.64
N GLN A 25 -1.00 3.31 34.70
CA GLN A 25 -0.42 2.76 35.92
C GLN A 25 -0.13 3.82 37.01
N PHE A 26 -0.12 5.10 36.65
CA PHE A 26 0.24 6.20 37.57
C PHE A 26 -0.95 6.84 38.31
N ALA A 27 -2.21 6.56 37.91
CA ALA A 27 -3.42 7.08 38.56
C ALA A 27 -4.70 6.39 38.05
N ASP A 28 -5.60 6.00 38.96
CA ASP A 28 -6.79 5.17 38.67
C ASP A 28 -7.78 5.76 37.65
N GLY A 29 -8.42 4.88 36.86
CA GLY A 29 -9.51 5.20 35.91
C GLY A 29 -9.07 5.95 34.65
N GLU A 30 -9.97 6.13 33.68
CA GLU A 30 -9.64 6.60 32.33
C GLU A 30 -8.87 7.94 32.30
N TRP A 31 -7.82 7.98 31.48
CA TRP A 31 -7.07 9.16 31.07
C TRP A 31 -6.98 9.24 29.54
N VAL A 32 -6.74 10.44 29.05
CA VAL A 32 -6.47 10.71 27.64
C VAL A 32 -5.08 11.31 27.51
N GLY A 33 -4.23 10.63 26.72
CA GLY A 33 -2.92 11.11 26.32
C GLY A 33 -3.02 11.95 25.06
N VAL A 34 -2.47 13.16 25.13
CA VAL A 34 -2.53 14.18 24.10
C VAL A 34 -1.12 14.57 23.69
N ILE A 35 -0.89 14.64 22.37
CA ILE A 35 0.29 15.30 21.80
C ILE A 35 -0.15 16.72 21.45
N LEU A 36 0.48 17.72 22.05
CA LEU A 36 0.19 19.13 21.80
C LEU A 36 0.85 19.61 20.51
N ASP A 37 0.38 20.75 19.98
CA ASP A 37 0.99 21.42 18.82
C ASP A 37 2.15 22.35 19.25
N GLU A 38 2.27 22.66 20.55
CA GLU A 38 3.33 23.49 21.16
C GLU A 38 4.03 22.72 22.30
N PRO A 39 5.32 22.98 22.60
CA PRO A 39 6.08 22.30 23.67
C PRO A 39 5.67 22.77 25.09
N ARG A 40 4.43 22.45 25.48
CA ARG A 40 3.75 22.89 26.73
C ARG A 40 3.20 21.73 27.57
N GLY A 41 3.54 20.52 27.18
CA GLY A 41 3.24 19.27 27.86
C GLY A 41 4.16 19.02 29.06
N LYS A 42 4.13 17.80 29.57
CA LYS A 42 4.83 17.37 30.80
C LYS A 42 5.67 16.11 30.61
N ASN A 43 5.61 15.48 29.43
CA ASN A 43 6.31 14.24 29.09
C ASN A 43 6.49 14.12 27.56
N ASN A 44 7.01 12.99 27.12
CA ASN A 44 7.20 12.58 25.72
C ASN A 44 6.28 11.39 25.31
N GLY A 45 5.23 11.11 26.11
CA GLY A 45 4.38 9.93 25.99
C GLY A 45 4.77 8.75 26.91
N THR A 46 5.92 8.83 27.59
CA THR A 46 6.35 7.90 28.63
C THR A 46 6.17 8.51 30.02
N VAL A 47 5.61 7.75 30.97
CA VAL A 47 5.44 8.15 32.38
C VAL A 47 5.81 6.98 33.29
N GLN A 48 6.66 7.24 34.29
CA GLN A 48 7.16 6.23 35.25
C GLN A 48 7.78 4.98 34.58
N GLY A 49 8.42 5.16 33.42
CA GLY A 49 9.04 4.08 32.63
C GLY A 49 8.09 3.33 31.70
N VAL A 50 6.77 3.56 31.81
CA VAL A 50 5.76 2.96 30.92
C VAL A 50 5.48 3.91 29.76
N GLN A 51 5.60 3.42 28.53
CA GLN A 51 5.29 4.17 27.31
C GLN A 51 3.84 3.93 26.89
N TYR A 52 3.10 5.01 26.65
CA TYR A 52 1.69 4.98 26.23
C TYR A 52 1.51 5.54 24.81
N PHE A 53 2.37 6.48 24.42
CA PHE A 53 2.49 7.03 23.07
C PHE A 53 3.92 7.58 22.89
N THR A 54 4.21 8.14 21.71
CA THR A 54 5.53 8.71 21.37
C THR A 54 5.36 10.11 20.81
N CYS A 55 6.10 11.08 21.34
CA CYS A 55 6.20 12.45 20.82
C CYS A 55 7.50 13.12 21.27
N GLU A 56 7.74 14.35 20.82
CA GLU A 56 8.88 15.15 21.26
C GLU A 56 8.83 15.47 22.78
N PRO A 57 10.00 15.73 23.42
CA PRO A 57 10.05 16.13 24.82
C PRO A 57 9.22 17.39 25.10
N ASN A 58 8.36 17.32 26.12
CA ASN A 58 7.42 18.38 26.50
C ASN A 58 6.26 18.63 25.52
N TYR A 59 5.90 17.70 24.64
CA TYR A 59 4.65 17.78 23.87
C TYR A 59 3.56 16.84 24.40
N GLY A 60 3.93 15.80 25.16
CA GLY A 60 2.98 14.84 25.72
C GLY A 60 2.33 15.34 27.01
N LEU A 61 1.01 15.18 27.11
CA LEU A 61 0.20 15.55 28.27
C LEU A 61 -0.87 14.49 28.56
N PHE A 62 -1.08 14.15 29.83
CA PHE A 62 -2.23 13.36 30.26
C PHE A 62 -3.26 14.24 30.97
N ILE A 63 -4.52 14.10 30.58
CA ILE A 63 -5.67 14.79 31.19
C ILE A 63 -6.87 13.84 31.32
N ARG A 64 -7.84 14.19 32.17
CA ARG A 64 -9.09 13.44 32.28
C ARG A 64 -10.01 13.72 31.08
N PRO A 65 -10.83 12.76 30.64
CA PRO A 65 -11.82 12.96 29.56
C PRO A 65 -12.71 14.19 29.76
N THR A 66 -13.04 14.53 31.01
CA THR A 66 -13.85 15.71 31.39
C THR A 66 -13.18 17.06 31.12
N GLN A 67 -11.87 17.10 30.89
CA GLN A 67 -11.13 18.32 30.55
C GLN A 67 -11.09 18.59 29.05
N LEU A 68 -11.53 17.64 28.20
CA LEU A 68 -11.50 17.78 26.75
C LEU A 68 -12.65 18.65 26.22
N LYS A 69 -12.32 19.59 25.34
CA LYS A 69 -13.30 20.24 24.45
C LYS A 69 -13.04 19.80 23.02
N SER A 70 -13.96 19.01 22.49
CA SER A 70 -13.96 18.58 21.08
C SER A 70 -14.25 19.78 20.18
N GLU A 71 -13.35 20.08 19.25
CA GLU A 71 -13.56 21.16 18.27
C GLU A 71 -14.44 20.64 17.12
N SER A 72 -15.74 20.53 17.40
CA SER A 72 -16.72 20.01 16.44
C SER A 72 -16.80 20.89 15.19
N ALA A 73 -16.51 20.30 14.03
CA ALA A 73 -16.46 21.01 12.77
C ALA A 73 -17.87 21.37 12.25
N ARG A 74 -18.37 22.56 12.63
CA ARG A 74 -19.22 23.48 11.82
C ARG A 74 -19.70 24.68 12.65
N THR A 75 -19.40 25.89 12.17
CA THR A 75 -20.37 26.96 11.86
C THR A 75 -19.61 28.21 11.37
N ARG A 76 -19.98 28.74 10.20
CA ARG A 76 -19.54 30.08 9.74
C ARG A 76 -20.46 31.15 10.36
N THR A 77 -20.04 32.42 10.30
CA THR A 77 -20.84 33.62 10.64
C THR A 77 -21.18 33.86 12.13
N SER A 78 -20.28 34.57 12.82
CA SER A 78 -20.56 35.81 13.58
C SER A 78 -19.25 36.31 14.18
N GLY A 79 -18.97 37.60 14.31
CA GLY A 79 -19.81 38.79 14.14
C GLY A 79 -19.35 39.82 15.16
N LEU A 80 -18.46 40.74 14.77
CA LEU A 80 -17.85 41.69 15.69
C LEU A 80 -18.89 42.63 16.31
N LYS A 81 -18.65 43.04 17.55
CA LYS A 81 -19.64 43.74 18.39
C LYS A 81 -19.79 45.21 17.98
N THR A 82 -21.04 45.59 17.69
CA THR A 82 -21.73 46.87 17.98
C THR A 82 -20.90 48.09 18.44
N PRO A 83 -21.29 49.29 17.98
CA PRO A 83 -22.03 50.14 18.93
C PRO A 83 -23.30 50.85 18.39
N ALA A 84 -24.10 51.35 19.34
CA ALA A 84 -25.01 52.52 19.23
C ALA A 84 -26.26 52.49 18.32
N ALA A 85 -27.33 51.89 18.85
CA ALA A 85 -28.67 52.48 19.07
C ALA A 85 -29.28 53.52 18.10
N ARG A 86 -30.52 53.23 17.65
CA ARG A 86 -31.74 54.05 17.92
C ARG A 86 -33.01 53.19 17.76
N LYS A 87 -34.16 53.71 18.21
CA LYS A 87 -35.42 52.98 18.42
C LYS A 87 -36.55 53.39 17.47
N ASP A 88 -37.46 52.44 17.23
CA ASP A 88 -38.93 52.56 17.05
C ASP A 88 -39.53 53.79 16.32
N VAL A 89 -40.07 53.56 15.11
CA VAL A 89 -41.39 54.10 14.69
C VAL A 89 -42.11 53.08 13.79
N THR A 90 -43.40 52.87 14.06
CA THR A 90 -44.45 52.40 13.13
C THR A 90 -45.62 53.43 13.24
N PRO A 91 -46.64 53.53 12.35
CA PRO A 91 -47.21 52.45 11.52
C PRO A 91 -47.85 52.81 10.14
N ALA A 92 -48.53 51.81 9.55
CA ALA A 92 -49.85 51.89 8.91
C ALA A 92 -50.08 52.16 7.39
N THR A 93 -50.97 51.30 6.86
CA THR A 93 -52.07 51.54 5.88
C THR A 93 -51.88 51.60 4.34
N LYS A 94 -52.33 50.47 3.72
CA LYS A 94 -53.35 50.35 2.63
C LYS A 94 -53.07 50.83 1.19
N GLY A 95 -53.29 49.90 0.25
CA GLY A 95 -53.74 50.17 -1.13
C GLY A 95 -52.85 49.61 -2.24
N ALA A 96 -53.35 49.22 -3.42
CA ALA A 96 -54.30 48.14 -3.77
C ALA A 96 -54.42 48.05 -5.31
N ARG A 97 -54.60 46.83 -5.88
CA ARG A 97 -54.70 46.51 -7.33
C ARG A 97 -53.37 46.63 -8.10
N SER A 98 -53.11 45.92 -9.21
CA SER A 98 -53.92 44.96 -9.99
C SER A 98 -53.09 43.76 -10.52
N SER A 99 -53.77 42.62 -10.71
CA SER A 99 -53.28 41.34 -11.27
C SER A 99 -53.48 41.26 -12.82
N PRO A 100 -53.41 40.10 -13.53
CA PRO A 100 -52.61 38.87 -13.33
C PRO A 100 -51.98 38.30 -14.65
N SER A 101 -51.01 37.37 -14.55
CA SER A 101 -50.78 36.22 -15.46
C SER A 101 -49.57 35.41 -14.94
N GLY A 102 -49.45 34.09 -15.05
CA GLY A 102 -50.39 33.04 -15.49
C GLY A 102 -49.69 31.67 -15.42
N SER A 103 -50.20 30.74 -14.61
CA SER A 103 -49.62 29.38 -14.45
C SER A 103 -50.18 28.41 -15.51
N PRO A 104 -49.53 27.26 -15.80
CA PRO A 104 -49.64 26.12 -14.87
C PRO A 104 -48.35 25.28 -14.70
N LYS A 105 -48.35 24.43 -13.66
CA LYS A 105 -47.46 23.26 -13.56
C LYS A 105 -48.00 22.12 -14.43
N VAL A 106 -47.11 21.28 -14.94
CA VAL A 106 -47.41 19.86 -15.22
C VAL A 106 -46.21 18.98 -14.90
N SER A 107 -46.51 17.79 -14.38
CA SER A 107 -45.63 16.61 -14.40
C SER A 107 -46.36 15.53 -15.20
N PRO A 108 -45.64 14.55 -15.76
CA PRO A 108 -45.78 13.21 -15.19
C PRO A 108 -44.47 12.39 -15.18
N SER A 109 -44.50 11.25 -14.50
CA SER A 109 -43.49 10.18 -14.61
C SER A 109 -43.94 9.13 -15.64
N VAL A 110 -43.00 8.52 -16.38
CA VAL A 110 -42.81 7.04 -16.44
C VAL A 110 -41.53 6.60 -17.19
N SER A 111 -40.81 5.66 -16.57
CA SER A 111 -40.21 4.42 -17.12
C SER A 111 -39.15 4.35 -18.25
N LEU A 112 -38.02 3.72 -17.86
CA LEU A 112 -37.19 2.69 -18.55
C LEU A 112 -36.42 2.93 -19.88
N GLU A 113 -35.12 2.56 -19.84
CA GLU A 113 -34.18 2.08 -20.90
C GLU A 113 -34.10 2.83 -22.28
N ARG A 114 -33.03 2.78 -23.12
CA ARG A 114 -32.06 1.70 -23.43
C ARG A 114 -30.94 2.18 -24.40
N LEU A 115 -29.80 1.47 -24.44
CA LEU A 115 -28.64 1.60 -25.38
C LEU A 115 -27.83 2.94 -25.30
N SER A 116 -26.49 3.06 -25.46
CA SER A 116 -25.31 2.22 -25.77
C SER A 116 -24.70 2.28 -27.20
N LYS A 117 -23.35 2.31 -27.27
CA LYS A 117 -22.42 2.34 -28.45
C LYS A 117 -22.25 3.72 -29.15
N VAL A 118 -21.04 4.31 -29.34
CA VAL A 118 -19.80 3.95 -30.13
C VAL A 118 -19.94 4.40 -31.61
N PRO A 119 -18.93 5.02 -32.30
CA PRO A 119 -17.50 4.63 -32.32
C PRO A 119 -16.42 5.73 -32.32
N ALA A 120 -15.15 5.29 -32.37
CA ALA A 120 -13.91 6.07 -32.53
C ALA A 120 -13.39 6.07 -33.99
N PRO A 121 -12.49 7.01 -34.38
CA PRO A 121 -11.86 7.06 -35.72
C PRO A 121 -10.67 6.08 -35.87
N LYS A 122 -10.21 5.86 -37.12
CA LYS A 122 -9.09 4.97 -37.47
C LYS A 122 -7.95 5.69 -38.20
N LYS A 123 -6.75 5.10 -38.14
CA LYS A 123 -5.58 5.47 -38.98
C LYS A 123 -5.89 5.34 -40.48
N VAL A 124 -5.21 6.15 -41.29
CA VAL A 124 -4.97 5.92 -42.73
C VAL A 124 -3.51 6.24 -43.06
N LEU A 125 -2.95 5.52 -44.03
CA LEU A 125 -1.61 5.74 -44.59
C LEU A 125 -1.72 5.78 -46.11
N SER A 126 -1.05 6.73 -46.76
CA SER A 126 -0.79 6.71 -48.20
C SER A 126 0.46 7.52 -48.53
N SER A 127 1.38 6.93 -49.29
CA SER A 127 2.64 7.55 -49.71
C SER A 127 2.60 7.93 -51.18
N SER A 128 3.17 9.08 -51.55
CA SER A 128 3.98 9.20 -52.78
C SER A 128 4.86 10.44 -52.80
N ARG A 129 5.95 10.35 -53.57
CA ARG A 129 7.08 11.29 -53.67
C ARG A 129 6.75 12.46 -54.60
N LEU A 130 7.38 13.61 -54.35
CA LEU A 130 8.19 14.35 -55.35
C LEU A 130 9.37 15.01 -54.61
N ALA A 131 10.35 15.56 -55.34
CA ALA A 131 11.60 16.10 -54.79
C ALA A 131 11.87 17.50 -55.34
N ASP A 132 12.81 18.25 -54.73
CA ASP A 132 14.05 18.59 -55.44
C ASP A 132 15.24 18.99 -54.53
N HIS A 133 16.41 19.19 -55.17
CA HIS A 133 17.69 19.78 -54.76
C HIS A 133 17.72 20.80 -53.58
N ALA A 134 18.81 20.99 -52.81
CA ALA A 134 20.11 20.28 -52.60
C ALA A 134 20.82 20.95 -51.36
N ASP A 135 22.11 20.84 -51.00
CA ASP A 135 23.32 20.13 -51.48
C ASP A 135 24.32 19.89 -50.29
N GLN A 136 25.64 19.92 -50.49
CA GLN A 136 26.71 19.89 -49.47
C GLN A 136 27.72 21.05 -49.64
N PRO A 137 28.68 21.22 -48.71
CA PRO A 137 29.99 20.62 -48.99
C PRO A 137 30.63 19.88 -47.81
N LYS A 138 31.57 18.99 -48.12
CA LYS A 138 32.44 18.29 -47.15
C LYS A 138 33.86 18.86 -47.18
N ILE A 139 34.51 18.92 -46.03
CA ILE A 139 35.97 18.92 -45.88
C ILE A 139 36.34 17.76 -44.91
N ALA A 140 37.53 17.21 -45.03
CA ALA A 140 37.91 15.90 -44.46
C ALA A 140 39.31 15.91 -43.82
N ARG A 141 39.73 14.73 -43.29
CA ARG A 141 41.01 14.43 -42.60
C ARG A 141 41.01 14.95 -41.15
N GLU A 142 41.64 14.32 -40.16
CA GLU A 142 42.36 13.03 -40.02
C GLU A 142 42.19 12.62 -38.52
N GLY A 143 42.43 11.41 -38.02
CA GLY A 143 43.00 10.20 -38.63
C GLY A 143 43.84 9.44 -37.59
N SER A 144 43.31 8.36 -36.99
CA SER A 144 44.08 7.40 -36.20
C SER A 144 43.39 6.02 -36.17
N ASN A 145 44.19 4.97 -36.37
CA ASN A 145 43.81 3.55 -36.29
C ASN A 145 44.86 2.80 -35.47
N LEU A 146 44.44 1.80 -34.68
CA LEU A 146 45.16 0.60 -34.18
C LEU A 146 44.28 0.04 -33.03
N SER A 147 43.98 -1.26 -32.87
CA SER A 147 44.27 -2.49 -33.63
C SER A 147 43.04 -3.40 -33.51
N GLN A 148 42.45 -3.95 -34.58
CA GLN A 148 42.89 -5.12 -35.35
C GLN A 148 42.86 -6.48 -34.59
N ALA A 149 41.65 -7.00 -34.37
CA ALA A 149 41.27 -8.42 -34.45
C ALA A 149 39.72 -8.49 -34.37
N GLY A 150 39.00 -9.32 -35.12
CA GLY A 150 39.34 -10.21 -36.22
C GLY A 150 38.04 -10.78 -36.82
N SER A 151 38.00 -10.97 -38.13
CA SER A 151 36.87 -11.50 -38.90
C SER A 151 36.48 -12.94 -38.49
N GLU A 152 35.33 -13.53 -38.87
CA GLU A 152 34.33 -13.13 -39.87
C GLU A 152 32.96 -13.80 -39.61
N LYS A 153 31.98 -13.55 -40.50
CA LYS A 153 30.67 -14.22 -40.50
C LYS A 153 30.80 -15.72 -40.82
N ASN A 154 29.92 -16.55 -40.24
CA ASN A 154 28.95 -17.26 -41.09
C ASN A 154 27.71 -17.72 -40.31
N GLU A 155 26.60 -17.91 -41.02
CA GLU A 155 25.43 -18.64 -40.51
C GLU A 155 25.74 -20.14 -40.47
N ARG A 156 25.29 -20.84 -39.42
CA ARG A 156 25.00 -22.27 -39.48
C ARG A 156 23.97 -22.67 -38.43
N GLN A 157 23.08 -23.57 -38.83
CA GLN A 157 22.11 -24.19 -37.94
C GLN A 157 22.81 -25.19 -37.03
N GLU A 158 22.88 -24.93 -35.73
CA GLU A 158 23.09 -25.99 -34.75
C GLU A 158 21.74 -26.42 -34.16
N LYS A 159 21.37 -27.66 -34.45
CA LYS A 159 20.33 -28.36 -33.70
C LYS A 159 20.93 -28.74 -32.35
N GLU A 160 20.75 -27.89 -31.35
CA GLU A 160 21.14 -28.26 -29.99
C GLU A 160 20.38 -29.54 -29.58
N LYS A 161 21.13 -30.54 -29.11
CA LYS A 161 20.56 -31.84 -28.77
C LYS A 161 19.70 -31.70 -27.51
N GLN A 162 18.55 -32.36 -27.53
CA GLN A 162 17.90 -32.76 -26.29
C GLN A 162 18.91 -33.58 -25.46
N PRO A 163 19.12 -33.30 -24.16
CA PRO A 163 19.75 -34.26 -23.28
C PRO A 163 18.86 -35.50 -23.23
N GLU A 164 19.41 -36.67 -23.57
CA GLU A 164 18.63 -37.91 -23.64
C GLU A 164 18.06 -38.25 -22.25
N LYS A 165 16.73 -38.33 -22.16
CA LYS A 165 16.04 -38.83 -20.97
C LYS A 165 16.50 -40.28 -20.74
N PRO A 166 17.15 -40.62 -19.60
CA PRO A 166 17.52 -42.00 -19.31
C PRO A 166 16.27 -42.90 -19.35
N PRO A 167 16.38 -44.17 -19.79
CA PRO A 167 15.22 -45.01 -20.02
C PRO A 167 14.40 -45.16 -18.74
N GLU A 168 13.13 -44.79 -18.85
CA GLU A 168 12.16 -44.73 -17.77
C GLU A 168 11.74 -46.14 -17.35
N LYS A 169 12.65 -46.86 -16.69
CA LYS A 169 12.30 -48.00 -15.85
C LYS A 169 11.38 -47.47 -14.76
N SER A 170 10.08 -47.71 -14.93
CA SER A 170 9.08 -47.46 -13.92
C SER A 170 9.59 -47.97 -12.57
N PRO A 171 9.54 -47.18 -11.48
CA PRO A 171 9.69 -47.76 -10.17
C PRO A 171 8.58 -48.80 -10.02
N GLU A 172 8.95 -50.06 -9.79
CA GLU A 172 7.97 -51.08 -9.42
C GLU A 172 7.22 -50.53 -8.21
N LYS A 173 5.89 -50.57 -8.25
CA LYS A 173 5.10 -50.25 -7.06
C LYS A 173 5.66 -51.12 -5.94
N PRO A 174 6.06 -50.56 -4.78
CA PRO A 174 6.34 -51.41 -3.63
C PRO A 174 5.07 -52.25 -3.40
N GLU A 175 5.19 -53.59 -3.45
CA GLU A 175 4.07 -54.53 -3.31
C GLU A 175 3.15 -54.02 -2.21
N SER A 176 1.86 -53.80 -2.51
CA SER A 176 0.97 -53.20 -1.53
C SER A 176 1.01 -54.04 -0.27
N VAL A 177 0.89 -53.40 0.90
CA VAL A 177 0.78 -54.15 2.16
C VAL A 177 -0.41 -55.11 2.08
N MET A 178 -1.45 -54.77 1.29
CA MET A 178 -2.57 -55.64 0.94
C MET A 178 -2.19 -56.84 0.05
N ASP A 179 -1.25 -56.68 -0.88
CA ASP A 179 -0.79 -57.76 -1.77
C ASP A 179 0.06 -58.77 -0.99
N LYS A 180 0.94 -58.29 -0.10
CA LYS A 180 1.67 -59.13 0.86
C LYS A 180 0.73 -59.84 1.84
N VAL A 181 -0.30 -59.14 2.34
CA VAL A 181 -1.35 -59.76 3.18
C VAL A 181 -2.14 -60.82 2.41
N LYS A 182 -2.51 -60.60 1.14
CA LYS A 182 -3.14 -61.64 0.29
C LYS A 182 -2.25 -62.87 0.12
N LYS A 183 -0.98 -62.65 -0.24
CA LYS A 183 0.01 -63.73 -0.46
C LYS A 183 0.25 -64.55 0.81
N LEU A 184 0.17 -63.92 1.99
CA LEU A 184 0.17 -64.59 3.29
C LEU A 184 -1.15 -65.32 3.59
N GLN A 185 -2.32 -64.74 3.28
CA GLN A 185 -3.62 -65.41 3.43
C GLN A 185 -3.76 -66.64 2.51
N GLU A 186 -3.25 -66.61 1.29
CA GLU A 186 -3.23 -67.77 0.39
C GLU A 186 -2.24 -68.86 0.84
N SER A 187 -1.21 -68.51 1.61
CA SER A 187 -0.32 -69.47 2.28
C SER A 187 -0.88 -70.05 3.58
N ALA A 188 -1.93 -69.43 4.14
CA ALA A 188 -2.55 -69.84 5.40
C ALA A 188 -3.53 -71.01 5.17
N ALA A 189 -2.98 -72.21 5.01
CA ALA A 189 -3.77 -73.43 4.97
C ALA A 189 -4.71 -73.52 6.20
N PRO A 190 -6.01 -73.82 6.02
CA PRO A 190 -6.94 -73.89 7.14
C PRO A 190 -6.50 -75.00 8.10
N MET A 191 -6.30 -74.67 9.38
CA MET A 191 -5.94 -75.67 10.38
C MET A 191 -7.09 -76.69 10.53
N SER A 192 -6.85 -77.91 10.04
CA SER A 192 -7.75 -79.04 10.29
C SER A 192 -8.02 -79.17 11.79
N PRO A 193 -9.28 -79.38 12.22
CA PRO A 193 -9.58 -79.66 13.62
C PRO A 193 -8.74 -80.85 14.10
N MET A 194 -8.13 -80.75 15.29
CA MET A 194 -7.42 -81.88 15.88
C MET A 194 -8.41 -83.03 16.14
N SER A 195 -8.26 -84.13 15.40
CA SER A 195 -8.99 -85.36 15.65
C SER A 195 -8.81 -85.80 17.11
N PRO A 196 -9.85 -86.32 17.79
CA PRO A 196 -9.72 -86.86 19.13
C PRO A 196 -8.65 -87.96 19.18
N ILE A 197 -7.64 -87.79 20.04
CA ILE A 197 -6.58 -88.78 20.21
C ILE A 197 -7.17 -89.98 20.97
N HIS A 198 -7.53 -91.03 20.23
CA HIS A 198 -7.90 -92.32 20.82
C HIS A 198 -6.66 -93.00 21.39
N THR A 199 -6.39 -92.78 22.67
CA THR A 199 -5.36 -93.47 23.46
C THR A 199 -5.82 -94.89 23.80
N SER A 200 -5.80 -95.80 22.82
CA SER A 200 -6.06 -97.23 23.05
C SER A 200 -4.93 -97.85 23.85
N ILE A 201 -5.19 -98.21 25.10
CA ILE A 201 -4.24 -98.89 25.99
C ILE A 201 -3.92 -100.29 25.41
N PRO A 202 -2.65 -100.73 25.35
CA PRO A 202 -2.30 -102.07 24.88
C PRO A 202 -2.80 -103.17 25.84
N SER A 203 -3.76 -103.98 25.38
CA SER A 203 -4.35 -105.06 26.17
C SER A 203 -3.32 -106.14 26.53
N GLY A 204 -3.08 -106.37 27.83
CA GLY A 204 -2.22 -107.45 28.34
C GLY A 204 -0.97 -107.01 29.11
N MET A 205 -0.88 -105.74 29.52
CA MET A 205 0.17 -105.24 30.43
C MET A 205 -0.16 -105.54 31.90
N ASP A 206 0.86 -105.63 32.75
CA ASP A 206 0.71 -105.71 34.21
C ASP A 206 0.35 -104.33 34.79
N GLU A 207 -0.39 -104.28 35.91
CA GLU A 207 -0.88 -103.04 36.53
C GLU A 207 0.24 -102.03 36.82
N GLY A 208 1.43 -102.51 37.23
CA GLY A 208 2.59 -101.65 37.44
C GLY A 208 3.07 -101.00 36.15
N THR A 209 3.12 -101.76 35.06
CA THR A 209 3.55 -101.29 33.73
C THR A 209 2.51 -100.42 33.03
N GLU A 210 1.22 -100.67 33.23
CA GLU A 210 0.14 -99.80 32.73
C GLU A 210 0.18 -98.44 33.46
N GLN A 211 0.35 -98.45 34.79
CA GLN A 211 0.55 -97.22 35.55
C GLN A 211 1.79 -96.44 35.09
N GLU A 212 2.89 -97.11 34.76
CA GLU A 212 4.12 -96.45 34.29
C GLU A 212 3.93 -95.86 32.88
N TYR A 213 3.26 -96.58 31.97
CA TYR A 213 2.87 -96.06 30.66
C TYR A 213 1.97 -94.82 30.79
N LEU A 214 0.95 -94.86 31.65
CA LEU A 214 0.05 -93.72 31.90
C LEU A 214 0.79 -92.54 32.53
N LYS A 215 1.72 -92.77 33.47
CA LYS A 215 2.58 -91.71 34.03
C LYS A 215 3.44 -91.05 32.95
N LEU A 216 4.02 -91.83 32.03
CA LEU A 216 4.81 -91.33 30.92
C LEU A 216 3.98 -90.54 29.90
N GLN A 217 2.75 -90.98 29.60
CA GLN A 217 1.81 -90.28 28.74
C GLN A 217 1.31 -88.96 29.36
N VAL A 218 0.98 -88.95 30.66
CA VAL A 218 0.65 -87.72 31.39
C VAL A 218 1.83 -86.74 31.37
N LYS A 219 3.07 -87.25 31.45
CA LYS A 219 4.28 -86.42 31.33
C LYS A 219 4.42 -85.79 29.94
N ASP A 220 4.40 -86.55 28.85
CA ASP A 220 4.45 -86.00 27.47
C ASP A 220 3.33 -84.98 27.20
N LEU A 221 2.10 -85.28 27.64
CA LEU A 221 0.97 -84.36 27.50
C LEU A 221 1.16 -83.08 28.34
N SER A 222 1.80 -83.17 29.52
CA SER A 222 2.13 -81.99 30.33
C SER A 222 3.23 -81.12 29.68
N GLU A 223 4.26 -81.72 29.09
CA GLU A 223 5.33 -81.02 28.36
C GLU A 223 4.82 -80.39 27.05
N LYS A 224 3.91 -81.07 26.33
CA LYS A 224 3.14 -80.47 25.22
C LYS A 224 2.26 -79.30 25.68
N LEU A 225 1.58 -79.42 26.81
CA LEU A 225 0.74 -78.34 27.35
C LEU A 225 1.60 -77.12 27.74
N GLU A 226 2.77 -77.34 28.32
CA GLU A 226 3.71 -76.30 28.72
C GLU A 226 4.34 -75.59 27.50
N THR A 227 4.81 -76.33 26.49
CA THR A 227 5.32 -75.74 25.25
C THR A 227 4.25 -74.97 24.48
N LEU A 228 2.99 -75.44 24.45
CA LEU A 228 1.85 -74.68 23.90
C LEU A 228 1.50 -73.44 24.71
N ARG A 229 1.63 -73.47 26.05
CA ARG A 229 1.49 -72.29 26.91
C ARG A 229 2.59 -71.27 26.67
N LEU A 230 3.83 -71.70 26.44
CA LEU A 230 4.96 -70.83 26.15
C LEU A 230 4.77 -70.13 24.81
N LYS A 231 4.45 -70.86 23.74
CA LYS A 231 4.12 -70.29 22.42
C LYS A 231 3.00 -69.25 22.52
N ARG A 232 1.91 -69.55 23.25
CA ARG A 232 0.80 -68.60 23.43
C ARG A 232 1.24 -67.29 24.11
N LYS A 233 2.21 -67.32 25.04
CA LYS A 233 2.79 -66.10 25.64
C LYS A 233 3.63 -65.32 24.62
N GLU A 234 4.44 -66.02 23.85
CA GLU A 234 5.30 -65.44 22.80
C GLU A 234 4.47 -64.77 21.70
N ASP A 235 3.44 -65.46 21.20
CA ASP A 235 2.54 -64.97 20.16
C ASP A 235 1.63 -63.83 20.67
N HIS A 236 1.29 -63.80 21.95
CA HIS A 236 0.63 -62.66 22.58
C HIS A 236 1.55 -61.42 22.62
N GLY A 237 2.84 -61.59 22.91
CA GLY A 237 3.83 -60.51 22.82
C GLY A 237 3.92 -59.93 21.40
N LYS A 238 4.09 -60.81 20.39
CA LYS A 238 4.11 -60.41 18.98
C LYS A 238 2.84 -59.66 18.56
N LEU A 239 1.67 -60.04 19.09
CA LEU A 239 0.41 -59.35 18.81
C LEU A 239 0.39 -57.93 19.38
N VAL A 240 0.87 -57.73 20.62
CA VAL A 240 0.98 -56.40 21.25
C VAL A 240 1.98 -55.51 20.51
N ASP A 241 3.13 -56.05 20.09
CA ASP A 241 4.10 -55.30 19.30
C ASP A 241 3.58 -54.95 17.89
N TYR A 242 2.77 -55.83 17.29
CA TYR A 242 2.07 -55.57 16.03
C TYR A 242 1.01 -54.46 16.19
N GLU A 243 0.20 -54.49 17.25
CA GLU A 243 -0.79 -53.44 17.55
C GLU A 243 -0.11 -52.09 17.80
N ARG A 244 1.01 -52.06 18.54
CA ARG A 244 1.84 -50.87 18.74
C ARG A 244 2.37 -50.31 17.42
N SER A 245 2.92 -51.19 16.56
CA SER A 245 3.46 -50.84 15.25
C SER A 245 2.38 -50.29 14.30
N LYS A 246 1.16 -50.87 14.37
CA LYS A 246 -0.02 -50.41 13.63
C LYS A 246 -0.44 -49.00 14.05
N ILE A 247 -0.49 -48.70 15.35
CA ILE A 247 -0.80 -47.35 15.86
C ILE A 247 0.24 -46.32 15.38
N GLN A 248 1.53 -46.67 15.44
CA GLN A 248 2.61 -45.81 14.91
C GLN A 248 2.45 -45.54 13.41
N LEU A 249 2.13 -46.57 12.60
CA LEU A 249 1.89 -46.41 11.17
C LEU A 249 0.69 -45.49 10.89
N GLN A 250 -0.41 -45.61 11.66
CA GLN A 250 -1.58 -44.73 11.51
C GLN A 250 -1.23 -43.27 11.82
N ALA A 251 -0.48 -43.01 12.90
CA ALA A 251 -0.02 -41.66 13.25
C ALA A 251 0.90 -41.05 12.17
N LEU A 252 1.79 -41.85 11.58
CA LEU A 252 2.64 -41.43 10.46
C LEU A 252 1.84 -41.14 9.19
N MET A 253 0.77 -41.90 8.91
CA MET A 253 -0.13 -41.63 7.78
C MET A 253 -0.92 -40.33 7.98
N GLU A 254 -1.38 -40.03 9.19
CA GLU A 254 -2.02 -38.74 9.50
C GLU A 254 -1.05 -37.56 9.37
N LEU A 255 0.18 -37.70 9.88
CA LEU A 255 1.22 -36.67 9.75
C LEU A 255 1.55 -36.42 8.27
N LYS A 256 1.65 -37.48 7.47
CA LYS A 256 1.85 -37.38 6.01
C LYS A 256 0.70 -36.66 5.31
N SER A 257 -0.56 -36.88 5.73
CA SER A 257 -1.70 -36.13 5.19
C SER A 257 -1.56 -34.63 5.49
N LYS A 258 -1.35 -34.29 6.77
CA LYS A 258 -1.21 -32.89 7.22
C LYS A 258 -0.07 -32.16 6.48
N MET A 259 1.06 -32.83 6.25
CA MET A 259 2.18 -32.32 5.44
C MET A 259 1.81 -32.11 3.96
N ALA A 260 1.03 -33.01 3.36
CA ALA A 260 0.55 -32.86 1.98
C ALA A 260 -0.45 -31.70 1.84
N ASP A 261 -1.34 -31.54 2.82
CA ASP A 261 -2.30 -30.42 2.88
C ASP A 261 -1.55 -29.08 3.02
N GLN A 262 -0.54 -29.01 3.90
CA GLN A 262 0.33 -27.83 4.08
C GLN A 262 1.12 -27.48 2.82
N LEU A 263 1.67 -28.47 2.10
CA LEU A 263 2.37 -28.24 0.83
C LEU A 263 1.44 -27.65 -0.24
N LEU A 264 0.19 -28.13 -0.31
CA LEU A 264 -0.82 -27.64 -1.24
C LEU A 264 -1.21 -26.19 -0.91
N ASP A 265 -1.39 -25.86 0.37
CA ASP A 265 -1.69 -24.49 0.80
C ASP A 265 -0.52 -23.52 0.60
N LEU A 266 0.73 -23.92 0.86
CA LEU A 266 1.91 -23.12 0.54
C LEU A 266 2.04 -22.88 -0.97
N GLN A 267 1.77 -23.90 -1.79
CA GLN A 267 1.78 -23.75 -3.26
C GLN A 267 0.65 -22.82 -3.74
N ARG A 268 -0.52 -22.83 -3.09
CA ARG A 268 -1.62 -21.89 -3.35
C ARG A 268 -1.24 -20.45 -3.00
N GLN A 269 -0.71 -20.21 -1.80
CA GLN A 269 -0.23 -18.90 -1.37
C GLN A 269 0.87 -18.35 -2.30
N LEU A 270 1.80 -19.20 -2.74
CA LEU A 270 2.86 -18.82 -3.67
C LEU A 270 2.34 -18.46 -5.07
N GLN A 271 1.23 -19.07 -5.53
CA GLN A 271 0.56 -18.65 -6.76
C GLN A 271 -0.20 -17.33 -6.60
N GLU A 272 -0.87 -17.14 -5.45
CA GLU A 272 -1.65 -15.93 -5.15
C GLU A 272 -0.74 -14.69 -4.99
N ALA A 273 0.36 -14.80 -4.24
CA ALA A 273 1.37 -13.75 -4.11
C ALA A 273 2.06 -13.41 -5.45
N ARG A 274 2.28 -14.40 -6.33
CA ARG A 274 2.79 -14.15 -7.70
C ARG A 274 1.79 -13.37 -8.55
N LYS A 275 0.50 -13.64 -8.41
CA LYS A 275 -0.57 -12.91 -9.11
C LYS A 275 -0.67 -11.47 -8.61
N GLU A 276 -0.70 -11.27 -7.30
CA GLU A 276 -0.72 -9.94 -6.67
C GLU A 276 0.52 -9.11 -7.06
N ALA A 277 1.69 -9.73 -7.17
CA ALA A 277 2.92 -9.06 -7.63
C ALA A 277 2.88 -8.64 -9.11
N ILE A 278 2.18 -9.40 -9.98
CA ILE A 278 1.95 -9.02 -11.38
C ILE A 278 0.94 -7.88 -11.46
N GLU A 279 -0.20 -7.99 -10.79
CA GLU A 279 -1.25 -6.95 -10.78
C GLU A 279 -0.73 -5.63 -10.18
N SER A 280 0.11 -5.71 -9.13
CA SER A 280 0.82 -4.56 -8.54
C SER A 280 1.87 -3.93 -9.46
N ARG A 281 2.41 -4.69 -10.43
CA ARG A 281 3.31 -4.16 -11.45
C ARG A 281 2.53 -3.50 -12.58
N GLU A 282 1.53 -4.19 -13.13
CA GLU A 282 0.68 -3.68 -14.21
C GLU A 282 0.00 -2.36 -13.81
N TRP A 283 -0.46 -2.25 -12.56
CA TRP A 283 -1.00 -1.00 -12.02
C TRP A 283 0.05 0.13 -11.98
N LYS A 284 1.27 -0.15 -11.50
CA LYS A 284 2.36 0.85 -11.48
C LYS A 284 2.77 1.28 -12.89
N GLU A 285 2.83 0.34 -13.83
CA GLU A 285 3.21 0.58 -15.22
C GLU A 285 2.16 1.48 -15.91
N ALA A 286 0.87 1.18 -15.71
CA ALA A 286 -0.24 2.01 -16.22
C ALA A 286 -0.28 3.43 -15.61
N ASN A 287 -0.12 3.58 -14.28
CA ASN A 287 -0.08 4.90 -13.65
C ASN A 287 1.23 5.66 -13.88
N GLN A 288 2.30 5.00 -14.36
CA GLN A 288 3.56 5.68 -14.71
C GLN A 288 3.44 6.44 -16.05
N ASP A 289 2.69 5.93 -17.03
CA ASP A 289 2.37 6.67 -18.26
C ASP A 289 1.55 7.94 -17.95
N GLU A 290 0.57 7.85 -17.05
CA GLU A 290 -0.19 9.01 -16.56
C GLU A 290 0.71 10.04 -15.87
N LEU A 291 1.64 9.58 -15.01
CA LEU A 291 2.59 10.45 -14.30
C LEU A 291 3.59 11.12 -15.27
N SER A 292 4.04 10.41 -16.32
CA SER A 292 4.90 10.98 -17.37
C SER A 292 4.16 12.08 -18.13
N SER A 293 2.92 11.83 -18.55
CA SER A 293 2.13 12.82 -19.27
C SER A 293 1.79 14.04 -18.39
N ALA A 294 1.59 13.86 -17.09
CA ALA A 294 1.43 14.97 -16.14
C ALA A 294 2.72 15.78 -15.96
N ALA A 295 3.89 15.14 -15.99
CA ALA A 295 5.19 15.84 -15.94
C ALA A 295 5.43 16.65 -17.22
N GLU A 296 5.19 16.09 -18.40
CA GLU A 296 5.27 16.80 -19.70
C GLU A 296 4.34 18.03 -19.73
N GLN A 297 3.13 17.91 -19.19
CA GLN A 297 2.20 19.04 -19.05
C GLN A 297 2.71 20.12 -18.10
N LEU A 298 3.38 19.74 -17.01
CA LEU A 298 3.98 20.68 -16.05
C LEU A 298 5.18 21.42 -16.68
N GLU A 299 6.03 20.73 -17.43
CA GLU A 299 7.14 21.34 -18.16
C GLU A 299 6.64 22.35 -19.19
N MET A 300 5.65 21.99 -20.01
CA MET A 300 5.02 22.91 -20.98
C MET A 300 4.39 24.13 -20.30
N ALA A 301 3.65 23.94 -19.21
CA ALA A 301 3.05 25.03 -18.45
C ALA A 301 4.10 25.95 -17.77
N THR A 302 5.28 25.41 -17.45
CA THR A 302 6.41 26.19 -16.92
C THR A 302 7.03 27.07 -18.01
N ILE A 303 7.21 26.54 -19.22
CA ILE A 303 7.69 27.31 -20.38
C ILE A 303 6.71 28.43 -20.77
N ASP A 304 5.40 28.14 -20.79
CA ASP A 304 4.38 29.16 -21.05
C ASP A 304 4.34 30.26 -19.96
N LYS A 305 4.62 29.90 -18.70
CA LYS A 305 4.80 30.86 -17.60
C LYS A 305 6.04 31.74 -17.80
N GLU A 306 7.19 31.16 -18.09
CA GLU A 306 8.44 31.90 -18.32
C GLU A 306 8.30 32.87 -19.50
N MET A 307 7.72 32.45 -20.62
CA MET A 307 7.41 33.34 -21.75
C MET A 307 6.36 34.41 -21.44
N ALA A 308 5.49 34.21 -20.45
CA ALA A 308 4.54 35.23 -19.99
C ALA A 308 5.24 36.26 -19.08
N GLU A 309 6.16 35.81 -18.23
CA GLU A 309 6.98 36.67 -17.37
C GLU A 309 7.94 37.55 -18.20
N GLU A 310 8.68 36.99 -19.17
CA GLU A 310 9.52 37.77 -20.09
C GLU A 310 8.73 38.87 -20.84
N ARG A 311 7.51 38.56 -21.31
CA ARG A 311 6.63 39.53 -21.98
C ARG A 311 6.13 40.61 -21.03
N ALA A 312 5.83 40.26 -19.78
CA ALA A 312 5.42 41.22 -18.77
C ALA A 312 6.58 42.19 -18.42
N GLU A 313 7.80 41.68 -18.27
CA GLU A 313 8.99 42.50 -18.05
C GLU A 313 9.29 43.41 -19.25
N ALA A 314 9.21 42.91 -20.48
CA ALA A 314 9.38 43.73 -21.69
C ALA A 314 8.36 44.88 -21.78
N LEU A 315 7.07 44.60 -21.56
CA LEU A 315 6.02 45.61 -21.55
C LEU A 315 6.16 46.61 -20.39
N GLN A 316 6.68 46.17 -19.23
CA GLN A 316 6.98 47.05 -18.10
C GLN A 316 8.13 48.02 -18.43
N ILE A 317 9.17 47.55 -19.11
CA ILE A 317 10.28 48.39 -19.59
C ILE A 317 9.79 49.41 -20.63
N GLU A 318 8.96 48.99 -21.59
CA GLU A 318 8.34 49.91 -22.56
C GLU A 318 7.48 50.99 -21.86
N LEU A 319 6.67 50.57 -20.88
CA LEU A 319 5.83 51.47 -20.08
C LEU A 319 6.66 52.52 -19.32
N ASP A 320 7.77 52.11 -18.70
CA ASP A 320 8.62 53.01 -17.91
C ASP A 320 9.46 53.95 -18.82
N CYS A 321 9.90 53.49 -19.98
CA CYS A 321 10.46 54.36 -21.03
C CYS A 321 9.46 55.42 -21.52
N LEU A 322 8.18 55.05 -21.69
CA LEU A 322 7.12 55.98 -22.07
C LEU A 322 6.77 56.98 -20.96
N LYS A 323 6.81 56.58 -19.68
CA LYS A 323 6.66 57.50 -18.53
C LYS A 323 7.75 58.56 -18.52
N LEU A 324 9.03 58.15 -18.58
CA LEU A 324 10.17 59.07 -18.61
C LEU A 324 10.07 60.07 -19.76
N LYS A 325 9.61 59.63 -20.95
CA LYS A 325 9.40 60.53 -22.09
C LYS A 325 8.19 61.46 -21.93
N ASN A 326 7.17 61.06 -21.18
CA ASN A 326 6.06 61.94 -20.83
C ASN A 326 6.48 62.97 -19.76
N GLU A 327 7.30 62.58 -18.78
CA GLU A 327 7.91 63.49 -17.79
C GLU A 327 8.82 64.54 -18.44
N GLU A 328 9.64 64.14 -19.43
CA GLU A 328 10.43 65.04 -20.29
C GLU A 328 9.54 66.07 -21.00
N LEU A 329 8.48 65.63 -21.67
CA LEU A 329 7.55 66.51 -22.39
C LEU A 329 6.70 67.40 -21.45
N GLU A 330 6.38 66.93 -20.24
CA GLU A 330 5.68 67.73 -19.23
C GLU A 330 6.58 68.85 -18.68
N ALA A 331 7.89 68.59 -18.51
CA ALA A 331 8.88 69.60 -18.14
C ALA A 331 9.08 70.65 -19.24
N ASP A 332 9.26 70.24 -20.50
CA ASP A 332 9.33 71.14 -21.66
C ASP A 332 8.09 72.04 -21.75
N LEU A 333 6.90 71.46 -21.52
CA LEU A 333 5.65 72.21 -21.50
C LEU A 333 5.53 73.18 -20.32
N GLU A 334 6.16 72.93 -19.17
CA GLU A 334 6.17 73.88 -18.05
C GLU A 334 7.13 75.05 -18.34
N ILE A 335 8.31 74.79 -18.90
CA ILE A 335 9.27 75.83 -19.35
C ILE A 335 8.59 76.75 -20.38
N LEU A 336 7.93 76.19 -21.39
CA LEU A 336 7.20 76.97 -22.41
C LEU A 336 6.03 77.79 -21.82
N LYS A 337 5.41 77.33 -20.71
CA LYS A 337 4.39 78.13 -19.99
C LYS A 337 5.04 79.29 -19.23
N GLU A 338 6.18 79.07 -18.58
CA GLU A 338 6.92 80.12 -17.86
C GLU A 338 7.44 81.20 -18.83
N GLU A 339 7.97 80.81 -20.00
CA GLU A 339 8.38 81.75 -21.05
C GLU A 339 7.19 82.58 -21.57
N MET A 340 6.06 81.94 -21.85
CA MET A 340 4.82 82.63 -22.28
C MET A 340 4.26 83.54 -21.19
N ALA A 341 4.40 83.19 -19.90
CA ALA A 341 4.01 84.03 -18.78
C ALA A 341 4.96 85.23 -18.62
N ALA A 342 6.27 85.05 -18.79
CA ALA A 342 7.26 86.12 -18.73
C ALA A 342 7.12 87.12 -19.91
N GLY A 343 6.73 86.65 -21.10
CA GLY A 343 6.40 87.51 -22.24
C GLY A 343 5.01 88.19 -22.17
N GLY A 344 4.14 87.76 -21.27
CA GLY A 344 2.68 88.03 -21.27
C GLY A 344 2.22 89.38 -20.72
N SER A 345 3.00 90.45 -20.82
CA SER A 345 2.64 91.76 -20.23
C SER A 345 1.69 92.59 -21.11
N GLY A 346 0.39 92.27 -21.11
CA GLY A 346 -0.65 93.17 -21.64
C GLY A 346 -2.04 92.56 -21.84
N GLY A 347 -3.10 93.36 -21.62
CA GLY A 347 -4.43 93.11 -22.21
C GLY A 347 -5.55 92.55 -21.32
N ILE A 348 -5.69 92.98 -20.06
CA ILE A 348 -6.87 92.62 -19.24
C ILE A 348 -8.12 93.37 -19.76
N SER A 349 -8.99 92.68 -20.50
CA SER A 349 -10.43 93.04 -20.61
C SER A 349 -11.34 91.89 -21.08
N GLU A 350 -10.83 90.92 -21.85
CA GLU A 350 -11.64 89.79 -22.37
C GLU A 350 -11.62 88.53 -21.47
N GLY A 351 -10.84 88.56 -20.38
CA GLY A 351 -10.44 87.39 -19.59
C GLY A 351 -11.57 86.50 -19.09
N ASN A 352 -12.67 87.07 -18.57
CA ASN A 352 -13.73 86.30 -17.93
C ASN A 352 -14.40 85.27 -18.86
N SER A 353 -14.48 85.54 -20.17
CA SER A 353 -15.08 84.61 -21.16
C SER A 353 -14.14 83.45 -21.47
N VAL A 354 -12.85 83.73 -21.65
CA VAL A 354 -11.82 82.74 -21.97
C VAL A 354 -11.49 81.89 -20.73
N GLN A 355 -11.37 82.50 -19.56
CA GLN A 355 -11.14 81.79 -18.30
C GLN A 355 -12.33 80.89 -17.91
N LEU A 356 -13.58 81.30 -18.18
CA LEU A 356 -14.74 80.43 -17.97
C LEU A 356 -14.64 79.17 -18.84
N LYS A 357 -14.37 79.31 -20.15
CA LYS A 357 -14.17 78.16 -21.05
C LYS A 357 -12.96 77.30 -20.68
N GLN A 358 -11.88 77.91 -20.20
CA GLN A 358 -10.69 77.21 -19.70
C GLN A 358 -11.05 76.34 -18.48
N LEU A 359 -11.84 76.89 -17.55
CA LEU A 359 -12.34 76.18 -16.36
C LEU A 359 -13.37 75.10 -16.72
N GLU A 360 -14.23 75.33 -17.71
CA GLU A 360 -15.16 74.32 -18.24
C GLU A 360 -14.37 73.14 -18.82
N LEU A 361 -13.38 73.38 -19.68
CA LEU A 361 -12.53 72.34 -20.27
C LEU A 361 -11.71 71.58 -19.21
N GLN A 362 -11.19 72.28 -18.17
CA GLN A 362 -10.53 71.64 -17.04
C GLN A 362 -11.50 70.77 -16.23
N ASN A 363 -12.73 71.22 -16.00
CA ASN A 363 -13.75 70.41 -15.33
C ASN A 363 -14.16 69.19 -16.16
N GLU A 364 -14.22 69.28 -17.50
CA GLU A 364 -14.46 68.13 -18.38
C GLU A 364 -13.32 67.09 -18.26
N ARG A 365 -12.05 67.53 -18.35
CA ARG A 365 -10.88 66.67 -18.14
C ARG A 365 -10.88 66.01 -16.75
N LEU A 366 -11.28 66.73 -15.70
CA LEU A 366 -11.41 66.19 -14.35
C LEU A 366 -12.55 65.16 -14.23
N LYS A 367 -13.71 65.38 -14.89
CA LYS A 367 -14.78 64.38 -14.98
C LYS A 367 -14.29 63.11 -15.70
N GLU A 368 -13.60 63.24 -16.83
CA GLU A 368 -13.03 62.10 -17.54
C GLU A 368 -12.00 61.34 -16.69
N ALA A 369 -11.11 62.05 -16.00
CA ALA A 369 -10.15 61.44 -15.09
C ALA A 369 -10.84 60.68 -13.94
N LEU A 370 -11.90 61.26 -13.36
CA LEU A 370 -12.71 60.59 -12.34
C LEU A 370 -13.45 59.36 -12.87
N ILE A 371 -13.94 59.36 -14.11
CA ILE A 371 -14.54 58.18 -14.75
C ILE A 371 -13.47 57.10 -14.98
N LYS A 372 -12.32 57.46 -15.53
CA LYS A 372 -11.18 56.54 -15.73
C LYS A 372 -10.72 55.93 -14.40
N LEU A 373 -10.60 56.73 -13.33
CA LEU A 373 -10.26 56.26 -11.99
C LEU A 373 -11.35 55.36 -11.37
N ARG A 374 -12.63 55.66 -11.59
CA ARG A 374 -13.75 54.78 -11.20
C ARG A 374 -13.62 53.42 -11.87
N ASP A 375 -13.34 53.39 -13.16
CA ASP A 375 -13.34 52.18 -13.98
C ASP A 375 -12.09 51.33 -13.73
N ILE A 376 -10.93 51.95 -13.54
CA ILE A 376 -9.70 51.29 -13.05
C ILE A 376 -9.94 50.67 -11.67
N ASN A 377 -10.55 51.40 -10.73
CA ASN A 377 -10.87 50.84 -9.41
C ASN A 377 -11.90 49.71 -9.51
N ALA A 378 -12.92 49.83 -10.37
CA ALA A 378 -13.90 48.76 -10.59
C ALA A 378 -13.25 47.49 -11.17
N ALA A 379 -12.32 47.63 -12.12
CA ALA A 379 -11.54 46.53 -12.67
C ALA A 379 -10.66 45.87 -11.58
N ALA A 380 -9.90 46.68 -10.81
CA ALA A 380 -9.06 46.18 -9.74
C ALA A 380 -9.85 45.48 -8.61
N GLN A 381 -11.07 45.94 -8.28
CA GLN A 381 -11.95 45.19 -7.37
C GLN A 381 -12.45 43.89 -8.01
N ALA A 382 -12.82 43.88 -9.29
CA ALA A 382 -13.28 42.68 -9.99
C ALA A 382 -12.18 41.60 -10.00
N GLU A 383 -10.98 41.97 -10.44
CA GLU A 383 -9.75 41.16 -10.43
C GLU A 383 -9.44 40.63 -9.03
N LYS A 384 -9.43 41.50 -8.01
CA LYS A 384 -9.26 41.09 -6.61
C LYS A 384 -10.29 40.07 -6.16
N THR A 385 -11.57 40.17 -6.58
CA THR A 385 -12.55 39.12 -6.27
C THR A 385 -12.33 37.83 -7.06
N ALA A 386 -11.74 37.88 -8.27
CA ALA A 386 -11.40 36.69 -9.02
C ALA A 386 -10.27 35.91 -8.32
N ALA A 387 -9.15 36.59 -8.02
CA ALA A 387 -8.02 36.02 -7.29
C ALA A 387 -8.41 35.47 -5.90
N VAL A 388 -9.36 36.11 -5.19
CA VAL A 388 -9.88 35.58 -3.92
C VAL A 388 -10.67 34.28 -4.12
N ARG A 389 -11.49 34.15 -5.17
CA ARG A 389 -12.22 32.90 -5.47
C ARG A 389 -11.26 31.77 -5.88
N GLU A 390 -10.27 32.09 -6.70
CA GLU A 390 -9.22 31.15 -7.10
C GLU A 390 -8.42 30.64 -5.88
N ALA A 391 -8.02 31.55 -4.99
CA ALA A 391 -7.36 31.20 -3.72
C ALA A 391 -8.29 30.51 -2.68
N GLU A 392 -9.60 30.46 -2.91
CA GLU A 392 -10.54 29.59 -2.18
C GLU A 392 -10.61 28.19 -2.81
N VAL A 393 -10.65 28.09 -4.15
CA VAL A 393 -10.63 26.80 -4.89
C VAL A 393 -9.33 26.04 -4.65
N LEU A 394 -8.17 26.69 -4.84
CA LEU A 394 -6.86 26.10 -4.61
C LEU A 394 -6.67 25.67 -3.15
N ARG A 395 -7.33 26.34 -2.18
CA ARG A 395 -7.37 25.90 -0.78
C ARG A 395 -8.19 24.63 -0.59
N THR A 396 -9.35 24.50 -1.23
CA THR A 396 -10.14 23.27 -1.14
C THR A 396 -9.42 22.08 -1.77
N GLU A 397 -8.79 22.29 -2.93
CA GLU A 397 -7.99 21.28 -3.62
C GLU A 397 -6.77 20.85 -2.77
N ASN A 398 -6.02 21.79 -2.18
CA ASN A 398 -4.92 21.46 -1.26
C ASN A 398 -5.37 20.64 -0.05
N VAL A 399 -6.57 20.88 0.50
CA VAL A 399 -7.12 20.08 1.61
C VAL A 399 -7.46 18.65 1.16
N GLU A 400 -7.93 18.47 -0.07
CA GLU A 400 -8.22 17.15 -0.63
C GLU A 400 -6.94 16.38 -1.00
N LEU A 401 -5.93 17.05 -1.56
CA LEU A 401 -4.60 16.49 -1.83
C LEU A 401 -3.87 16.07 -0.53
N VAL A 402 -3.88 16.91 0.51
CA VAL A 402 -3.32 16.56 1.83
C VAL A 402 -4.04 15.35 2.42
N ARG A 403 -5.38 15.27 2.29
CA ARG A 403 -6.16 14.11 2.74
C ARG A 403 -5.81 12.84 1.97
N ALA A 404 -5.61 12.93 0.65
CA ALA A 404 -5.17 11.81 -0.17
C ALA A 404 -3.75 11.34 0.24
N ALA A 405 -2.83 12.27 0.48
CA ALA A 405 -1.48 11.98 0.96
C ALA A 405 -1.46 11.33 2.36
N GLU A 406 -2.31 11.78 3.31
CA GLU A 406 -2.45 11.13 4.62
C GLU A 406 -2.93 9.67 4.49
N ILE A 407 -3.88 9.39 3.59
CA ILE A 407 -4.38 8.04 3.31
C ILE A 407 -3.27 7.18 2.69
N ALA A 408 -2.62 7.67 1.63
CA ALA A 408 -1.54 6.97 0.92
C ALA A 408 -0.37 6.63 1.85
N ARG A 409 0.04 7.59 2.70
CA ARG A 409 1.07 7.37 3.72
C ARG A 409 0.66 6.28 4.71
N LYS A 410 -0.60 6.25 5.15
CA LYS A 410 -1.07 5.19 6.05
C LYS A 410 -1.05 3.83 5.36
N THR A 411 -1.50 3.72 4.10
CA THR A 411 -1.46 2.45 3.37
C THR A 411 -0.04 1.95 3.11
N ALA A 412 0.95 2.85 2.98
CA ALA A 412 2.35 2.48 2.94
C ALA A 412 2.83 1.90 4.29
N GLN A 413 2.54 2.58 5.40
CA GLN A 413 2.87 2.08 6.75
C GLN A 413 2.21 0.74 7.08
N ASP A 414 0.93 0.57 6.73
CA ASP A 414 0.17 -0.67 6.88
C ASP A 414 0.74 -1.81 5.99
N ALA A 415 1.54 -1.50 4.95
CA ALA A 415 2.24 -2.46 4.09
C ALA A 415 3.67 -2.76 4.55
N ASP A 416 4.44 -1.74 4.97
CA ASP A 416 5.78 -1.88 5.55
C ASP A 416 5.77 -2.82 6.77
N MET A 417 4.73 -2.71 7.62
CA MET A 417 4.51 -3.64 8.74
C MET A 417 4.38 -5.10 8.28
N ARG A 418 3.60 -5.37 7.22
CA ARG A 418 3.44 -6.74 6.70
C ARG A 418 4.73 -7.28 6.10
N ILE A 419 5.48 -6.42 5.40
CA ILE A 419 6.80 -6.76 4.86
C ILE A 419 7.76 -7.14 6.00
N HIS A 420 7.75 -6.39 7.10
CA HIS A 420 8.52 -6.72 8.31
C HIS A 420 8.10 -8.08 8.91
N ASP A 421 6.80 -8.31 9.09
CA ASP A 421 6.28 -9.57 9.64
C ASP A 421 6.65 -10.79 8.77
N TYR A 422 6.58 -10.66 7.44
CA TYR A 422 7.03 -11.71 6.52
C TYR A 422 8.56 -11.91 6.53
N GLN A 423 9.35 -10.84 6.71
CA GLN A 423 10.80 -10.94 6.87
C GLN A 423 11.20 -11.64 8.18
N GLU A 424 10.49 -11.38 9.29
CA GLU A 424 10.67 -12.13 10.53
C GLU A 424 10.28 -13.61 10.39
N GLN A 425 9.16 -13.91 9.74
CA GLN A 425 8.74 -15.30 9.48
C GLN A 425 9.78 -16.04 8.63
N ALA A 426 10.28 -15.41 7.55
CA ALA A 426 11.33 -15.97 6.71
C ALA A 426 12.63 -16.19 7.49
N ARG A 427 13.04 -15.26 8.36
CA ARG A 427 14.22 -15.43 9.22
C ARG A 427 14.06 -16.63 10.16
N ARG A 428 12.92 -16.75 10.85
CA ARG A 428 12.65 -17.87 11.77
C ARG A 428 12.64 -19.23 11.05
N ILE A 429 12.18 -19.29 9.81
CA ILE A 429 12.25 -20.51 8.98
C ILE A 429 13.72 -20.88 8.68
N VAL A 430 14.55 -19.91 8.28
CA VAL A 430 15.99 -20.14 8.03
C VAL A 430 16.74 -20.54 9.32
N GLU A 431 16.41 -19.92 10.45
CA GLU A 431 16.96 -20.28 11.77
C GLU A 431 16.60 -21.72 12.17
N LEU A 432 15.34 -22.15 11.95
CA LEU A 432 14.90 -23.53 12.21
C LEU A 432 15.58 -24.55 11.28
N GLN A 433 15.71 -24.24 9.98
CA GLN A 433 16.41 -25.11 9.03
C GLN A 433 17.88 -25.29 9.39
N ALA A 434 18.57 -24.22 9.82
CA ALA A 434 19.94 -24.31 10.31
C ALA A 434 20.07 -25.18 11.57
N TRP A 435 19.06 -25.16 12.47
CA TRP A 435 19.01 -26.06 13.63
C TRP A 435 18.81 -27.53 13.24
N GLU A 436 17.91 -27.82 12.29
CA GLU A 436 17.71 -29.19 11.77
C GLU A 436 18.98 -29.74 11.08
N GLU A 437 19.72 -28.91 10.33
CA GLU A 437 20.99 -29.29 9.73
C GLU A 437 22.08 -29.59 10.79
N ILE A 438 22.14 -28.81 11.87
CA ILE A 438 23.07 -29.04 12.99
C ILE A 438 22.73 -30.34 13.74
N GLU A 439 21.45 -30.59 14.04
CA GLU A 439 21.03 -31.83 14.73
C GLU A 439 21.31 -33.07 13.87
N ALA A 440 21.06 -32.98 12.55
CA ALA A 440 21.40 -34.05 11.60
C ALA A 440 22.92 -34.31 11.50
N ALA A 441 23.74 -33.25 11.53
CA ALA A 441 25.20 -33.38 11.56
C ALA A 441 25.70 -34.04 12.86
N MET A 442 25.19 -33.61 14.02
CA MET A 442 25.53 -34.20 15.32
C MET A 442 25.16 -35.70 15.40
N GLY A 443 23.97 -36.08 14.90
CA GLY A 443 23.56 -37.49 14.84
C GLY A 443 24.43 -38.35 13.91
N ALA A 444 24.97 -37.76 12.85
CA ALA A 444 25.93 -38.42 11.97
C ALA A 444 27.30 -38.60 12.66
N GLU A 445 27.80 -37.58 13.39
CA GLU A 445 29.03 -37.68 14.18
C GLU A 445 28.91 -38.76 15.27
N GLU A 446 27.79 -38.83 15.98
CA GLU A 446 27.56 -39.87 16.99
C GLU A 446 27.56 -41.28 16.37
N MET A 447 26.97 -41.46 15.19
CA MET A 447 27.01 -42.74 14.47
C MET A 447 28.45 -43.11 14.05
N VAL A 448 29.23 -42.15 13.54
CA VAL A 448 30.64 -42.37 13.18
C VAL A 448 31.47 -42.72 14.42
N MET A 449 31.28 -42.04 15.54
CA MET A 449 31.98 -42.31 16.79
C MET A 449 31.65 -43.70 17.34
N ASN A 450 30.37 -44.10 17.33
CA ASN A 450 29.94 -45.43 17.74
C ASN A 450 30.52 -46.54 16.83
N LEU A 451 30.61 -46.32 15.51
CA LEU A 451 31.24 -47.26 14.59
C LEU A 451 32.77 -47.34 14.79
N ALA A 452 33.43 -46.21 15.05
CA ALA A 452 34.87 -46.17 15.33
C ALA A 452 35.23 -46.91 16.62
N ASN A 453 34.49 -46.66 17.71
CA ASN A 453 34.63 -47.39 18.97
C ASN A 453 34.45 -48.90 18.77
N LYS A 454 33.43 -49.30 17.99
CA LYS A 454 33.12 -50.72 17.76
C LYS A 454 34.15 -51.43 16.87
N ASN A 455 34.78 -50.71 15.94
CA ASN A 455 35.94 -51.22 15.21
C ASN A 455 37.13 -51.41 16.15
N MET A 456 37.43 -50.46 17.05
CA MET A 456 38.48 -50.65 18.06
C MET A 456 38.16 -51.84 18.99
N GLU A 457 36.91 -52.04 19.40
CA GLU A 457 36.52 -53.21 20.20
C GLU A 457 36.76 -54.53 19.46
N MET A 458 36.53 -54.57 18.14
CA MET A 458 36.81 -55.76 17.31
C MET A 458 38.32 -55.95 17.06
N GLU A 459 39.08 -54.89 16.82
CA GLU A 459 40.56 -54.97 16.67
C GLU A 459 41.23 -55.45 17.96
N ASN A 460 40.70 -55.11 19.13
CA ASN A 460 41.18 -55.61 20.43
C ASN A 460 40.69 -57.04 20.78
N GLN A 461 39.94 -57.70 19.89
CA GLN A 461 39.43 -59.08 20.06
C GLN A 461 40.08 -60.10 19.10
N ILE A 462 41.09 -59.68 18.33
CA ILE A 462 41.81 -60.49 17.31
C ILE A 462 43.27 -60.70 17.74
#